data_AF-A0A5C3LZZ6-F1
#
_entry.id   AF-A0A5C3LZZ6-F1
#
_cell.length_a   1.000
_cell.length_b   1.000
_cell.length_c   1.000
_cell.angle_alpha   90.00
_cell.angle_beta   90.00
_cell.angle_gamma   90.00
#
_symmetry.space_group_name_H-M   'P 1'
#
loop_
_entity.id
_entity.type
_entity.pdbx_description
1 polymer ?
#
loop_
_entity_poly.entity_id
_entity_poly.type
_entity_poly.pdbx_seq_one_letter_code
_entity_poly.pdbx_strand_id
1 'polypeptide(L)'
;MFAEITYWFRVFLLFAFDINLQVAIFTELEAPSIAKRETSLTSFNNTSEIRHAITEFLQHCNLPFPVTNYDTDFHDACCREARRKGYPMDSTYPGCTSLYPFIPGGVVMATTAYSHLHKQDARIFIALYTAFLIYLDDIFQKDVGLVSEFNERFIHKRAQLDPVLDSFADLLYELPQHFGRVVSNIMVTSTLNLVTALLLEHETQDMTLSPYAHGYTTFSRVMSGASEVYALFAFPTDIPLQGYIQALHDMTMFINNGNDILSFYKEDLAGENVNRISNLANCFGTSKLEVLRRLSEDASTYHSQVMQILEPCPAAFEAYSHFSKGYIGFHASLSRYRLGELFG
;
A
#
# COMPACT_ATOMS: atom_id res chain seq x y z
N MET A 1 26.86 32.41 -10.66
CA MET A 1 26.51 31.90 -9.32
C MET A 1 25.42 32.72 -8.63
N PHE A 2 25.45 34.06 -8.63
CA PHE A 2 24.36 34.89 -8.06
C PHE A 2 23.08 34.99 -8.92
N ALA A 3 23.13 34.62 -10.21
CA ALA A 3 21.96 34.68 -11.10
C ALA A 3 20.96 33.52 -10.90
N GLU A 4 21.41 32.33 -10.48
CA GLU A 4 20.53 31.17 -10.27
C GLU A 4 19.77 31.22 -8.94
N ILE A 5 20.36 31.78 -7.89
CA ILE A 5 19.68 31.94 -6.60
C ILE A 5 18.47 32.87 -6.76
N THR A 6 18.61 33.95 -7.53
CA THR A 6 17.51 34.89 -7.82
C THR A 6 16.39 34.25 -8.64
N TYR A 7 16.69 33.26 -9.49
CA TYR A 7 15.70 32.51 -10.26
C TYR A 7 14.87 31.59 -9.36
N TRP A 8 15.52 30.79 -8.51
CA TRP A 8 14.85 29.91 -7.55
C TRP A 8 14.06 30.69 -6.48
N PHE A 9 14.57 31.85 -6.04
CA PHE A 9 13.84 32.71 -5.10
C PHE A 9 12.55 33.30 -5.71
N ARG A 10 12.55 33.61 -7.02
CA ARG A 10 11.35 34.09 -7.73
C ARG A 10 10.33 32.98 -7.98
N VAL A 11 10.78 31.76 -8.30
CA VAL A 11 9.89 30.58 -8.43
C VAL A 11 9.24 30.24 -7.09
N PHE A 12 9.98 30.31 -5.98
CA PHE A 12 9.46 30.07 -4.64
C PHE A 12 8.42 31.11 -4.21
N LEU A 13 8.64 32.39 -4.54
CA LEU A 13 7.68 33.47 -4.23
C LEU A 13 6.41 33.41 -5.11
N LEU A 14 6.51 32.97 -6.36
CA LEU A 14 5.32 32.77 -7.22
C LEU A 14 4.41 31.66 -6.69
N PHE A 15 4.96 30.58 -6.14
CA PHE A 15 4.18 29.51 -5.48
C PHE A 15 3.56 29.97 -4.14
N ALA A 16 4.23 30.84 -3.39
CA ALA A 16 3.75 31.31 -2.10
C ALA A 16 2.61 32.36 -2.20
N PHE A 17 2.55 33.12 -3.30
CA PHE A 17 1.51 34.15 -3.50
C PHE A 17 0.23 33.63 -4.17
N ASP A 18 0.26 32.51 -4.89
CA ASP A 18 -0.95 31.89 -5.48
C ASP A 18 -1.85 31.21 -4.42
N ILE A 19 -1.26 30.78 -3.31
CA ILE A 19 -1.99 30.17 -2.18
C ILE A 19 -2.87 31.19 -1.45
N ASN A 20 -2.52 32.48 -1.46
CA ASN A 20 -3.29 33.52 -0.76
C ASN A 20 -4.50 34.04 -1.56
N LEU A 21 -4.61 33.77 -2.86
CA LEU A 21 -5.71 34.26 -3.69
C LEU A 21 -6.93 33.33 -3.70
N GLN A 22 -6.78 32.05 -3.36
CA GLN A 22 -7.91 31.11 -3.23
C GLN A 22 -8.57 31.12 -1.84
N VAL A 23 -7.93 31.73 -0.83
CA VAL A 23 -8.46 31.79 0.55
C VAL A 23 -9.57 32.85 0.71
N ALA A 24 -9.77 33.74 -0.26
CA ALA A 24 -10.70 34.87 -0.14
C ALA A 24 -12.13 34.64 -0.68
N ILE A 25 -12.49 33.46 -1.20
CA ILE A 25 -13.81 33.24 -1.85
C ILE A 25 -14.77 32.33 -1.06
N PHE A 26 -14.36 31.71 0.05
CA PHE A 26 -15.25 30.90 0.88
C PHE A 26 -15.45 31.51 2.27
N THR A 27 -16.25 32.57 2.32
CA THR A 27 -16.91 32.98 3.57
C THR A 27 -18.42 33.03 3.32
N GLU A 28 -19.17 32.52 4.31
CA GLU A 28 -20.63 32.36 4.39
C GLU A 28 -21.22 31.10 3.75
N LEU A 29 -21.21 30.01 4.52
CA LEU A 29 -22.32 29.04 4.57
C LEU A 29 -22.41 28.53 6.02
N GLU A 30 -23.49 28.90 6.71
CA GLU A 30 -23.80 28.51 8.08
C GLU A 30 -23.90 26.98 8.23
N ALA A 31 -23.28 26.44 9.28
CA ALA A 31 -23.32 25.02 9.59
C ALA A 31 -24.68 24.61 10.20
N PRO A 32 -25.37 23.56 9.69
CA PRO A 32 -26.56 23.03 10.34
C PRO A 32 -26.17 22.16 11.56
N SER A 33 -26.92 22.29 12.65
CA SER A 33 -26.74 21.49 13.87
C SER A 33 -26.96 20.00 13.62
N ILE A 34 -25.95 19.16 13.90
CA ILE A 34 -26.05 17.71 13.77
C ILE A 34 -26.65 17.14 15.06
N ALA A 35 -27.92 16.74 14.98
CA ALA A 35 -28.54 15.87 15.97
C ALA A 35 -27.91 14.48 15.88
N LYS A 36 -27.40 13.96 17.00
CA LYS A 36 -26.91 12.57 17.12
C LYS A 36 -28.06 11.62 16.82
N ARG A 37 -28.00 10.93 15.68
CA ARG A 37 -28.86 9.80 15.37
C ARG A 37 -28.10 8.54 15.71
N GLU A 38 -28.44 7.93 16.84
CA GLU A 38 -28.04 6.56 17.16
C GLU A 38 -28.68 5.62 16.13
N THR A 39 -27.85 4.84 15.44
CA THR A 39 -28.31 3.73 14.59
C THR A 39 -27.66 2.44 15.04
N SER A 40 -28.40 1.69 15.86
CA SER A 40 -28.19 0.26 16.05
C SER A 40 -28.87 -0.54 14.94
N LEU A 41 -28.19 -1.57 14.44
CA LEU A 41 -28.66 -2.73 13.63
C LEU A 41 -28.81 -2.51 12.10
N THR A 42 -27.70 -2.59 11.34
CA THR A 42 -27.67 -2.55 9.85
C THR A 42 -26.74 -3.58 9.17
N SER A 43 -26.42 -4.73 9.78
CA SER A 43 -25.42 -5.65 9.20
C SER A 43 -25.85 -6.31 7.86
N PHE A 44 -27.15 -6.54 7.65
CA PHE A 44 -27.65 -7.18 6.43
C PHE A 44 -27.65 -6.26 5.19
N ASN A 45 -27.79 -4.94 5.37
CA ASN A 45 -27.87 -4.00 4.26
C ASN A 45 -26.50 -3.58 3.73
N ASN A 46 -25.46 -3.61 4.58
CA ASN A 46 -24.12 -3.20 4.18
C ASN A 46 -23.43 -4.23 3.29
N THR A 47 -23.69 -5.53 3.48
CA THR A 47 -23.01 -6.60 2.72
C THR A 47 -23.31 -6.53 1.22
N SER A 48 -24.57 -6.31 0.82
CA SER A 48 -24.95 -6.19 -0.60
C SER A 48 -24.35 -4.94 -1.24
N GLU A 49 -24.33 -3.84 -0.51
CA GLU A 49 -23.78 -2.56 -0.99
C GLU A 49 -22.26 -2.59 -1.14
N ILE A 50 -21.55 -3.21 -0.19
CA ILE A 50 -20.09 -3.43 -0.28
C ILE A 50 -19.78 -4.31 -1.49
N ARG A 51 -20.51 -5.42 -1.66
CA ARG A 51 -20.38 -6.31 -2.82
C ARG A 51 -20.60 -5.56 -4.13
N HIS A 52 -21.62 -4.71 -4.18
CA HIS A 52 -21.92 -3.90 -5.36
C HIS A 52 -20.79 -2.93 -5.67
N ALA A 53 -20.31 -2.16 -4.70
CA ALA A 53 -19.21 -1.21 -4.89
C ALA A 53 -17.90 -1.87 -5.35
N ILE A 54 -17.57 -3.05 -4.82
CA ILE A 54 -16.41 -3.84 -5.28
C ILE A 54 -16.64 -4.36 -6.71
N THR A 55 -17.86 -4.80 -7.02
CA THR A 55 -18.21 -5.30 -8.36
C THR A 55 -18.09 -4.19 -9.41
N GLU A 56 -18.60 -3.00 -9.12
CA GLU A 56 -18.48 -1.84 -10.01
C GLU A 56 -17.02 -1.44 -10.23
N PHE A 57 -16.22 -1.39 -9.15
CA PHE A 57 -14.77 -1.15 -9.25
C PHE A 57 -14.09 -2.13 -10.22
N LEU A 58 -14.35 -3.43 -10.09
CA LEU A 58 -13.77 -4.46 -10.95
C LEU A 58 -14.25 -4.32 -12.40
N GLN A 59 -15.53 -4.05 -12.60
CA GLN A 59 -16.14 -3.86 -13.93
C GLN A 59 -15.58 -2.63 -14.65
N HIS A 60 -15.47 -1.50 -13.96
CA HIS A 60 -14.91 -0.27 -14.52
C HIS A 60 -13.42 -0.41 -14.89
N CYS A 61 -12.67 -1.23 -14.14
CA CYS A 61 -11.28 -1.54 -14.49
C CYS A 61 -11.14 -2.66 -15.53
N ASN A 62 -12.23 -3.35 -15.90
CA ASN A 62 -12.19 -4.59 -16.68
C ASN A 62 -11.24 -5.64 -16.08
N LEU A 63 -11.26 -5.79 -14.75
CA LEU A 63 -10.43 -6.72 -14.00
C LEU A 63 -11.25 -7.94 -13.57
N PRO A 64 -10.73 -9.17 -13.76
CA PRO A 64 -11.39 -10.37 -13.28
C PRO A 64 -11.23 -10.50 -11.76
N PHE A 65 -11.98 -11.44 -11.17
CA PHE A 65 -11.82 -11.86 -9.76
C PHE A 65 -11.28 -13.30 -9.68
N PRO A 66 -9.98 -13.54 -9.99
CA PRO A 66 -9.44 -14.90 -10.04
C PRO A 66 -9.03 -15.40 -8.65
N VAL A 67 -9.47 -16.60 -8.28
CA VAL A 67 -8.93 -17.33 -7.12
C VAL A 67 -7.85 -18.28 -7.63
N THR A 68 -6.63 -18.16 -7.09
CA THR A 68 -5.48 -18.96 -7.51
C THR A 68 -5.14 -20.00 -6.44
N ASN A 69 -4.81 -21.21 -6.87
CA ASN A 69 -4.34 -22.25 -5.96
C ASN A 69 -2.98 -21.87 -5.35
N TYR A 70 -2.76 -22.30 -4.11
CA TYR A 70 -1.50 -22.07 -3.43
C TYR A 70 -0.37 -22.87 -4.08
N ASP A 71 0.74 -22.20 -4.40
CA ASP A 71 1.92 -22.80 -5.03
C ASP A 71 2.89 -23.33 -3.96
N THR A 72 2.82 -24.63 -3.68
CA THR A 72 3.67 -25.29 -2.68
C THR A 72 5.13 -25.37 -3.10
N ASP A 73 5.41 -25.57 -4.40
CA ASP A 73 6.78 -25.67 -4.89
C ASP A 73 7.49 -24.32 -4.79
N PHE A 74 6.78 -23.24 -5.08
CA PHE A 74 7.28 -21.88 -4.92
C PHE A 74 7.41 -21.48 -3.43
N HIS A 75 6.50 -21.94 -2.55
CA HIS A 75 6.67 -21.81 -1.11
C HIS A 75 7.98 -22.42 -0.63
N ASP A 76 8.25 -23.67 -1.04
CA ASP A 76 9.48 -24.35 -0.65
C ASP A 76 10.72 -23.64 -1.21
N ALA A 77 10.64 -23.07 -2.41
CA ALA A 77 11.71 -22.24 -2.97
C ALA A 77 11.96 -20.98 -2.13
N CYS A 78 10.92 -20.26 -1.71
CA CYS A 78 11.04 -19.10 -0.83
C CYS A 78 11.66 -19.49 0.52
N CYS A 79 11.22 -20.60 1.12
CA CYS A 79 11.77 -21.08 2.38
C CYS A 79 13.23 -21.51 2.27
N ARG A 80 13.63 -22.17 1.18
CA ARG A 80 15.04 -22.51 0.92
C ARG A 80 15.88 -21.25 0.80
N GLU A 81 15.41 -20.25 0.06
CA GLU A 81 16.15 -19.01 -0.12
C GLU A 81 16.27 -18.21 1.18
N ALA A 82 15.19 -18.10 1.96
CA ALA A 82 15.24 -17.47 3.28
C ALA A 82 16.27 -18.13 4.21
N ARG A 83 16.29 -19.47 4.27
CA ARG A 83 17.29 -20.23 5.04
C ARG A 83 18.71 -20.03 4.50
N ARG A 84 18.88 -20.01 3.17
CA ARG A 84 20.18 -19.76 2.52
C ARG A 84 20.73 -18.37 2.86
N LYS A 85 19.86 -17.37 2.97
CA LYS A 85 20.20 -16.01 3.41
C LYS A 85 20.39 -15.88 4.92
N GLY A 86 20.10 -16.92 5.70
CA GLY A 86 20.26 -16.93 7.15
C GLY A 86 19.12 -16.26 7.91
N TYR A 87 17.96 -16.05 7.27
CA TYR A 87 16.81 -15.43 7.93
C TYR A 87 16.27 -16.33 9.04
N PRO A 88 15.77 -15.77 10.17
CA PRO A 88 15.14 -16.57 11.21
C PRO A 88 13.86 -17.22 10.69
N MET A 89 13.91 -18.53 10.46
CA MET A 89 12.80 -19.32 9.90
C MET A 89 12.17 -20.28 10.91
N ASP A 90 12.87 -20.62 11.98
CA ASP A 90 12.43 -21.63 12.93
C ASP A 90 12.29 -21.02 14.33
N SER A 91 11.17 -21.28 15.01
CA SER A 91 10.98 -20.85 16.40
C SER A 91 11.71 -21.80 17.35
N THR A 92 13.03 -21.59 17.51
CA THR A 92 13.92 -22.48 18.26
C THR A 92 13.71 -22.45 19.78
N TYR A 93 13.14 -21.39 20.36
CA TYR A 93 12.79 -21.29 21.78
C TYR A 93 11.65 -20.28 22.02
N PRO A 94 10.94 -20.32 23.18
CA PRO A 94 9.89 -19.36 23.48
C PRO A 94 10.40 -17.91 23.42
N GLY A 95 9.75 -17.08 22.59
CA GLY A 95 10.10 -15.67 22.42
C GLY A 95 11.04 -15.35 21.26
N CYS A 96 11.59 -16.34 20.53
CA CYS A 96 12.30 -16.05 19.28
C CYS A 96 11.33 -15.78 18.13
N THR A 97 11.62 -14.75 17.35
CA THR A 97 10.84 -14.34 16.19
C THR A 97 11.19 -15.18 14.96
N SER A 98 10.22 -15.34 14.05
CA SER A 98 10.37 -16.13 12.82
C SER A 98 9.58 -15.51 11.69
N LEU A 99 10.18 -15.50 10.49
CA LEU A 99 9.54 -15.05 9.25
C LEU A 99 8.62 -16.13 8.65
N TYR A 100 8.80 -17.41 8.99
CA TYR A 100 8.10 -18.54 8.35
C TYR A 100 6.57 -18.41 8.33
N PRO A 101 5.88 -17.98 9.42
CA PRO A 101 4.43 -17.80 9.41
C PRO A 101 3.92 -16.78 8.38
N PHE A 102 4.79 -15.89 7.90
CA PHE A 102 4.47 -14.78 7.00
C PHE A 102 4.81 -15.08 5.53
N ILE A 103 5.62 -16.11 5.26
CA ILE A 103 5.94 -16.57 3.90
C ILE A 103 4.69 -16.85 3.05
N PRO A 104 3.61 -17.47 3.58
CA PRO A 104 2.44 -17.73 2.75
C PRO A 104 1.82 -16.49 2.10
N GLY A 105 1.77 -15.36 2.81
CA GLY A 105 1.26 -14.11 2.23
C GLY A 105 2.14 -13.61 1.09
N GLY A 106 3.46 -13.68 1.26
CA GLY A 106 4.42 -13.31 0.22
C GLY A 106 4.38 -14.22 -1.01
N VAL A 107 4.22 -15.53 -0.80
CA VAL A 107 4.05 -16.50 -1.89
C VAL A 107 2.84 -16.13 -2.75
N VAL A 108 1.68 -15.90 -2.13
CA VAL A 108 0.47 -15.56 -2.89
C VAL A 108 0.66 -14.24 -3.64
N MET A 109 1.29 -13.23 -3.04
CA MET A 109 1.59 -11.97 -3.74
C MET A 109 2.44 -12.20 -4.99
N ALA A 110 3.56 -12.93 -4.85
CA ALA A 110 4.49 -13.17 -5.94
C ALA A 110 3.90 -14.05 -7.06
N THR A 111 3.10 -15.06 -6.73
CA THR A 111 2.54 -15.99 -7.72
C THR A 111 1.28 -15.48 -8.40
N THR A 112 0.64 -14.43 -7.85
CA THR A 112 -0.53 -13.78 -8.47
C THR A 112 -0.12 -12.47 -9.14
N ALA A 113 0.21 -11.43 -8.38
CA ALA A 113 0.51 -10.08 -8.87
C ALA A 113 1.76 -10.00 -9.74
N TYR A 114 2.68 -10.97 -9.63
CA TYR A 114 3.96 -10.94 -10.33
C TYR A 114 4.22 -12.21 -11.16
N SER A 115 3.17 -12.94 -11.53
CA SER A 115 3.29 -14.20 -12.29
C SER A 115 3.93 -14.02 -13.67
N HIS A 116 3.86 -12.81 -14.25
CA HIS A 116 4.48 -12.46 -15.53
C HIS A 116 5.99 -12.31 -15.46
N LEU A 117 6.58 -12.16 -14.27
CA LEU A 117 8.02 -12.05 -14.11
C LEU A 117 8.70 -13.42 -14.32
N HIS A 118 9.39 -13.58 -15.45
CA HIS A 118 10.05 -14.85 -15.81
C HIS A 118 11.18 -15.25 -14.86
N LYS A 119 11.88 -14.27 -14.26
CA LYS A 119 12.98 -14.53 -13.33
C LYS A 119 12.43 -15.01 -11.97
N GLN A 120 12.69 -16.27 -11.64
CA GLN A 120 12.26 -16.86 -10.36
C GLN A 120 12.84 -16.10 -9.16
N ASP A 121 14.11 -15.69 -9.22
CA ASP A 121 14.78 -14.95 -8.14
C ASP A 121 14.08 -13.62 -7.84
N ALA A 122 13.56 -12.92 -8.87
CA ALA A 122 12.82 -11.68 -8.69
C ALA A 122 11.50 -11.93 -7.95
N ARG A 123 10.76 -12.99 -8.31
CA ARG A 123 9.53 -13.38 -7.62
C ARG A 123 9.80 -13.81 -6.17
N ILE A 124 10.89 -14.53 -5.92
CA ILE A 124 11.29 -14.92 -4.55
C ILE A 124 11.63 -13.67 -3.74
N PHE A 125 12.36 -12.72 -4.30
CA PHE A 125 12.66 -11.44 -3.64
C PHE A 125 11.37 -10.72 -3.22
N ILE A 126 10.39 -10.63 -4.13
CA ILE A 126 9.09 -10.00 -3.86
C ILE A 126 8.33 -10.75 -2.77
N ALA A 127 8.35 -12.09 -2.79
CA ALA A 127 7.71 -12.89 -1.76
C ALA A 127 8.33 -12.66 -0.37
N LEU A 128 9.66 -12.61 -0.29
CA LEU A 128 10.37 -12.33 0.97
C LEU A 128 10.10 -10.90 1.45
N TYR A 129 10.17 -9.90 0.56
CA TYR A 129 9.84 -8.51 0.87
C TYR A 129 8.43 -8.39 1.46
N THR A 130 7.45 -9.02 0.79
CA THR A 130 6.05 -9.01 1.24
C THR A 130 5.90 -9.71 2.60
N ALA A 131 6.58 -10.85 2.82
CA ALA A 131 6.56 -11.54 4.10
C ALA A 131 7.11 -10.67 5.24
N PHE A 132 8.19 -9.92 4.99
CA PHE A 132 8.72 -8.97 5.97
C PHE A 132 7.76 -7.83 6.27
N LEU A 133 7.02 -7.31 5.29
CA LEU A 133 6.02 -6.27 5.56
C LEU A 133 4.88 -6.79 6.44
N ILE A 134 4.42 -8.02 6.22
CA ILE A 134 3.38 -8.63 7.07
C ILE A 134 3.93 -8.89 8.49
N TYR A 135 5.19 -9.34 8.58
CA TYR A 135 5.87 -9.48 9.87
C TYR A 135 6.01 -8.15 10.60
N LEU A 136 6.39 -7.08 9.88
CA LEU A 136 6.56 -5.73 10.42
C LEU A 136 5.26 -5.21 11.05
N ASP A 137 4.12 -5.38 10.37
CA ASP A 137 2.80 -5.03 10.90
C ASP A 137 2.45 -5.85 12.17
N ASP A 138 2.65 -7.17 12.13
CA ASP A 138 2.37 -8.06 13.27
C ASP A 138 3.25 -7.76 14.50
N ILE A 139 4.56 -7.55 14.30
CA ILE A 139 5.47 -7.25 15.41
C ILE A 139 5.23 -5.84 15.97
N PHE A 140 4.86 -4.86 15.13
CA PHE A 140 4.52 -3.52 15.58
C PHE A 140 3.31 -3.52 16.51
N GLN A 141 2.27 -4.30 16.20
CA GLN A 141 1.09 -4.45 17.05
C GLN A 141 1.40 -5.14 18.39
N LYS A 142 2.44 -5.98 18.44
CA LYS A 142 2.86 -6.70 19.65
C LYS A 142 3.80 -5.89 20.53
N ASP A 143 4.79 -5.25 19.91
CA ASP A 143 5.82 -4.47 20.59
C ASP A 143 6.36 -3.36 19.68
N VAL A 144 5.78 -2.16 19.83
CA VAL A 144 6.20 -0.94 19.13
C VAL A 144 7.68 -0.63 19.36
N GLY A 145 8.23 -0.97 20.52
CA GLY A 145 9.61 -0.68 20.89
C GLY A 145 10.63 -1.42 20.03
N LEU A 146 10.27 -2.57 19.44
CA LEU A 146 11.14 -3.31 18.53
C LEU A 146 11.29 -2.64 17.16
N VAL A 147 10.33 -1.79 16.79
CA VAL A 147 10.25 -1.15 15.46
C VAL A 147 10.60 0.34 15.52
N SER A 148 10.41 0.99 16.67
CA SER A 148 10.51 2.46 16.81
C SER A 148 11.85 3.06 16.37
N GLU A 149 12.93 2.31 16.48
CA GLU A 149 14.27 2.76 16.09
C GLU A 149 14.71 2.24 14.71
N PHE A 150 13.83 1.54 13.97
CA PHE A 150 14.23 0.82 12.77
C PHE A 150 14.91 1.71 11.73
N ASN A 151 14.31 2.87 11.43
CA ASN A 151 14.84 3.81 10.45
C ASN A 151 16.18 4.41 10.89
N GLU A 152 16.32 4.80 12.15
CA GLU A 152 17.58 5.35 12.68
C GLU A 152 18.69 4.30 12.60
N ARG A 153 18.40 3.06 13.03
CA ARG A 153 19.36 1.95 13.01
C ARG A 153 19.75 1.56 11.59
N PHE A 154 18.78 1.54 10.67
CA PHE A 154 19.00 1.27 9.24
C PHE A 154 19.97 2.29 8.62
N ILE A 155 19.80 3.58 8.89
CA ILE A 155 20.69 4.64 8.36
C ILE A 155 22.10 4.50 8.93
N HIS A 156 22.22 4.18 10.22
CA HIS A 156 23.50 4.01 10.90
C HIS A 156 24.14 2.62 10.71
N LYS A 157 23.50 1.71 9.97
CA LYS A 157 23.90 0.30 9.82
C LYS A 157 24.14 -0.39 11.18
N ARG A 158 23.29 -0.09 12.15
CA ARG A 158 23.28 -0.77 13.46
C ARG A 158 22.32 -1.96 13.38
N ALA A 159 22.59 -2.98 14.19
CA ALA A 159 21.65 -4.07 14.38
C ALA A 159 20.29 -3.53 14.85
N GLN A 160 19.22 -4.08 14.30
CA GLN A 160 17.85 -3.87 14.69
C GLN A 160 17.58 -4.48 16.07
N LEU A 161 16.45 -4.11 16.66
CA LEU A 161 16.05 -4.62 17.96
C LEU A 161 15.44 -6.02 17.89
N ASP A 162 15.21 -6.52 16.68
CA ASP A 162 14.66 -7.83 16.38
C ASP A 162 15.46 -8.52 15.25
N PRO A 163 15.83 -9.81 15.40
CA PRO A 163 16.62 -10.52 14.38
C PRO A 163 15.94 -10.68 13.01
N VAL A 164 14.60 -10.72 12.95
CA VAL A 164 13.88 -10.76 11.67
C VAL A 164 13.92 -9.38 11.02
N LEU A 165 13.84 -8.29 11.80
CA LEU A 165 14.04 -6.93 11.29
C LEU A 165 15.48 -6.67 10.82
N ASP A 166 16.49 -7.30 11.43
CA ASP A 166 17.86 -7.31 10.89
C ASP A 166 17.89 -7.87 9.47
N SER A 167 17.24 -9.03 9.28
CA SER A 167 17.11 -9.68 7.98
C SER A 167 16.32 -8.83 6.98
N PHE A 168 15.34 -8.07 7.46
CA PHE A 168 14.60 -7.13 6.61
C PHE A 168 15.50 -5.97 6.14
N ALA A 169 16.30 -5.39 7.04
CA ALA A 169 17.27 -4.36 6.68
C ALA A 169 18.29 -4.86 5.64
N ASP A 170 18.79 -6.10 5.80
CA ASP A 170 19.67 -6.75 4.83
C ASP A 170 19.01 -6.87 3.45
N LEU A 171 17.75 -7.31 3.38
CA LEU A 171 17.00 -7.37 2.12
C LEU A 171 16.91 -6.00 1.45
N LEU A 172 16.70 -4.91 2.20
CA LEU A 172 16.63 -3.55 1.64
C LEU A 172 17.99 -3.08 1.09
N TYR A 173 19.11 -3.50 1.69
CA TYR A 173 20.44 -3.20 1.15
C TYR A 173 20.74 -3.92 -0.18
N GLU A 174 19.98 -4.96 -0.53
CA GLU A 174 20.11 -5.67 -1.81
C GLU A 174 19.43 -4.93 -2.97
N LEU A 175 18.45 -4.04 -2.71
CA LEU A 175 17.69 -3.35 -3.76
C LEU A 175 18.56 -2.71 -4.86
N PRO A 176 19.65 -1.96 -4.55
CA PRO A 176 20.53 -1.38 -5.56
C PRO A 176 21.26 -2.40 -6.46
N GLN A 177 21.30 -3.67 -6.08
CA GLN A 177 21.89 -4.76 -6.87
C GLN A 177 20.89 -5.30 -7.90
N HIS A 178 19.58 -5.16 -7.63
CA HIS A 178 18.50 -5.66 -8.47
C HIS A 178 17.87 -4.58 -9.35
N PHE A 179 17.84 -3.33 -8.87
CA PHE A 179 17.17 -2.23 -9.55
C PHE A 179 18.09 -1.03 -9.78
N GLY A 180 17.80 -0.27 -10.83
CA GLY A 180 18.51 0.98 -11.12
C GLY A 180 18.44 1.98 -9.95
N ARG A 181 19.44 2.85 -9.84
CA ARG A 181 19.62 3.75 -8.68
C ARG A 181 18.36 4.52 -8.29
N VAL A 182 17.65 5.10 -9.26
CA VAL A 182 16.43 5.89 -8.98
C VAL A 182 15.33 5.01 -8.39
N VAL A 183 15.08 3.84 -9.01
CA VAL A 183 14.07 2.87 -8.57
C VAL A 183 14.40 2.36 -7.15
N SER A 184 15.65 1.94 -6.93
CA SER A 184 16.12 1.47 -5.62
C SER A 184 15.96 2.51 -4.53
N ASN A 185 16.29 3.79 -4.82
CA ASN A 185 16.11 4.86 -3.86
C ASN A 185 14.64 5.05 -3.51
N ILE A 186 13.74 5.08 -4.50
CA ILE A 186 12.30 5.19 -4.27
C ILE A 186 11.82 4.03 -3.40
N MET A 187 12.21 2.80 -3.72
CA MET A 187 11.81 1.61 -2.98
C MET A 187 12.25 1.64 -1.52
N VAL A 188 13.52 1.98 -1.25
CA VAL A 188 14.03 2.13 0.11
C VAL A 188 13.25 3.22 0.84
N THR A 189 13.07 4.40 0.24
CA THR A 189 12.36 5.51 0.91
C THR A 189 10.89 5.20 1.18
N SER A 190 10.19 4.53 0.25
CA SER A 190 8.80 4.09 0.43
C SER A 190 8.68 3.09 1.58
N THR A 191 9.66 2.18 1.72
CA THR A 191 9.71 1.25 2.86
C THR A 191 9.97 1.95 4.19
N LEU A 192 10.90 2.91 4.25
CA LEU A 192 11.17 3.68 5.46
C LEU A 192 9.99 4.60 5.82
N ASN A 193 9.25 5.09 4.83
CA ASN A 193 8.00 5.82 5.05
C ASN A 193 6.93 4.94 5.68
N LEU A 194 6.81 3.67 5.27
CA LEU A 194 5.91 2.70 5.92
C LEU A 194 6.22 2.55 7.41
N VAL A 195 7.49 2.34 7.77
CA VAL A 195 7.92 2.26 9.17
C VAL A 195 7.58 3.55 9.93
N THR A 196 7.81 4.70 9.31
CA THR A 196 7.46 6.01 9.88
C THR A 196 5.95 6.15 10.07
N ALA A 197 5.16 5.63 9.14
CA ALA A 197 3.71 5.70 9.19
C ALA A 197 3.14 4.86 10.33
N LEU A 198 3.70 3.67 10.59
CA LEU A 198 3.32 2.86 11.76
C LEU A 198 3.51 3.66 13.06
N LEU A 199 4.64 4.35 13.21
CA LEU A 199 4.91 5.20 14.36
C LEU A 199 3.96 6.40 14.42
N LEU A 200 3.70 7.05 13.29
CA LEU A 200 2.75 8.15 13.21
C LEU A 200 1.34 7.69 13.64
N GLU A 201 0.87 6.53 13.18
CA GLU A 201 -0.41 5.95 13.56
C GLU A 201 -0.47 5.66 15.06
N HIS A 202 0.61 5.13 15.65
CA HIS A 202 0.71 4.92 17.09
C HIS A 202 0.69 6.23 17.89
N GLU A 203 1.47 7.24 17.49
CA GLU A 203 1.52 8.53 18.17
C GLU A 203 0.22 9.33 18.03
N THR A 204 -0.56 9.06 16.99
CA THR A 204 -1.80 9.79 16.69
C THR A 204 -3.08 8.98 16.94
N GLN A 205 -3.00 7.81 17.60
CA GLN A 205 -4.14 6.90 17.79
C GLN A 205 -5.35 7.54 18.52
N ASP A 206 -5.09 8.47 19.45
CA ASP A 206 -6.12 9.21 20.20
C ASP A 206 -6.35 10.63 19.66
N MET A 207 -5.73 10.98 18.53
CA MET A 207 -5.84 12.31 17.94
C MET A 207 -7.22 12.51 17.33
N THR A 208 -7.89 13.61 17.70
CA THR A 208 -9.09 14.03 16.99
C THR A 208 -8.73 14.63 15.64
N LEU A 209 -9.17 13.98 14.56
CA LEU A 209 -8.91 14.45 13.21
C LEU A 209 -9.72 15.72 12.91
N SER A 210 -9.04 16.76 12.41
CA SER A 210 -9.71 18.00 12.00
C SER A 210 -10.58 17.74 10.76
N PRO A 211 -11.82 18.28 10.71
CA PRO A 211 -12.66 18.15 9.52
C PRO A 211 -12.05 18.83 8.28
N TYR A 212 -11.08 19.73 8.46
CA TYR A 212 -10.36 20.40 7.37
C TYR A 212 -9.09 19.67 6.91
N ALA A 213 -8.70 18.57 7.57
CA ALA A 213 -7.46 17.84 7.29
C ALA A 213 -7.61 16.81 6.14
N HIS A 214 -8.33 17.15 5.07
CA HIS A 214 -8.61 16.23 3.96
C HIS A 214 -7.34 15.63 3.33
N GLY A 215 -6.25 16.42 3.24
CA GLY A 215 -4.98 15.94 2.69
C GLY A 215 -4.24 14.96 3.60
N TYR A 216 -4.48 15.01 4.92
CA TYR A 216 -3.76 14.19 5.90
C TYR A 216 -4.03 12.70 5.72
N THR A 217 -5.29 12.31 5.48
CA THR A 217 -5.67 10.91 5.30
C THR A 217 -5.03 10.29 4.07
N THR A 218 -4.88 11.06 2.99
CA THR A 218 -4.17 10.60 1.78
C THR A 218 -2.66 10.56 2.00
N PHE A 219 -2.10 11.57 2.65
CA PHE A 219 -0.69 11.62 3.01
C PHE A 219 -0.27 10.41 3.86
N SER A 220 -0.98 10.16 4.96
CA SER A 220 -0.74 9.02 5.86
C SER A 220 -0.85 7.70 5.11
N ARG A 221 -1.86 7.53 4.24
CA ARG A 221 -2.04 6.31 3.46
C ARG A 221 -0.91 6.05 2.46
N VAL A 222 -0.44 7.10 1.77
CA VAL A 222 0.69 6.99 0.82
C VAL A 222 1.94 6.54 1.57
N MET A 223 2.17 7.06 2.77
CA MET A 223 3.30 6.62 3.60
C MET A 223 3.15 5.15 4.06
N SER A 224 1.97 4.73 4.54
CA SER A 224 1.75 3.38 5.09
C SER A 224 1.53 2.28 4.04
N GLY A 225 1.61 2.59 2.75
CA GLY A 225 1.26 1.64 1.70
C GLY A 225 2.40 0.81 1.13
N ALA A 226 3.65 1.27 1.26
CA ALA A 226 4.79 0.78 0.46
C ALA A 226 4.47 0.58 -1.03
N SER A 227 3.52 1.38 -1.55
CA SER A 227 2.83 1.08 -2.81
C SER A 227 3.69 1.44 -4.01
N GLU A 228 4.62 2.37 -3.88
CA GLU A 228 5.64 2.61 -4.89
C GLU A 228 6.50 1.36 -5.11
N VAL A 229 6.81 0.60 -4.04
CA VAL A 229 7.60 -0.63 -4.16
C VAL A 229 6.84 -1.68 -4.98
N TYR A 230 5.59 -1.92 -4.64
CA TYR A 230 4.75 -2.88 -5.37
C TYR A 230 4.51 -2.45 -6.83
N ALA A 231 4.32 -1.15 -7.07
CA ALA A 231 4.21 -0.61 -8.42
C ALA A 231 5.48 -0.84 -9.23
N LEU A 232 6.66 -0.56 -8.66
CA LEU A 232 7.93 -0.69 -9.36
C LEU A 232 8.34 -2.16 -9.59
N PHE A 233 7.98 -3.08 -8.69
CA PHE A 233 8.17 -4.52 -8.90
C PHE A 233 7.44 -5.07 -10.13
N ALA A 234 6.39 -4.38 -10.61
CA ALA A 234 5.63 -4.85 -11.75
C ALA A 234 6.47 -4.90 -13.03
N PHE A 235 7.55 -4.11 -13.13
CA PHE A 235 8.33 -3.95 -14.34
C PHE A 235 9.61 -4.79 -14.33
N PRO A 236 9.80 -5.68 -15.32
CA PRO A 236 11.08 -6.31 -15.59
C PRO A 236 12.24 -5.29 -15.72
N THR A 237 13.42 -5.68 -15.23
CA THR A 237 14.61 -4.81 -15.14
C THR A 237 15.14 -4.30 -16.48
N ASP A 238 14.76 -4.94 -17.58
CA ASP A 238 15.09 -4.59 -18.96
C ASP A 238 14.15 -3.52 -19.56
N ILE A 239 13.03 -3.22 -18.91
CA ILE A 239 12.16 -2.09 -19.30
C ILE A 239 12.81 -0.78 -18.81
N PRO A 240 13.09 0.19 -19.71
CA PRO A 240 13.68 1.47 -19.30
C PRO A 240 12.75 2.25 -18.38
N LEU A 241 13.33 2.92 -17.37
CA LEU A 241 12.61 3.76 -16.40
C LEU A 241 11.65 4.77 -17.06
N GLN A 242 12.09 5.38 -18.16
CA GLN A 242 11.30 6.37 -18.91
C GLN A 242 10.01 5.80 -19.48
N GLY A 243 9.93 4.48 -19.67
CA GLY A 243 8.76 3.80 -20.22
C GLY A 243 7.60 3.65 -19.22
N TYR A 244 7.84 3.85 -17.92
CA TYR A 244 6.80 3.66 -16.90
C TYR A 244 6.77 4.69 -15.78
N ILE A 245 7.85 5.47 -15.56
CA ILE A 245 7.97 6.32 -14.36
C ILE A 245 6.85 7.37 -14.23
N GLN A 246 6.30 7.86 -15.33
CA GLN A 246 5.19 8.82 -15.29
C GLN A 246 3.89 8.20 -14.75
N ALA A 247 3.73 6.88 -14.84
CA ALA A 247 2.57 6.17 -14.32
C ALA A 247 2.69 5.84 -12.82
N LEU A 248 3.86 6.04 -12.20
CA LEU A 248 4.14 5.56 -10.84
C LEU A 248 3.16 6.13 -9.81
N HIS A 249 2.80 7.41 -9.92
CA HIS A 249 1.84 8.03 -9.01
C HIS A 249 0.46 7.36 -9.11
N ASP A 250 -0.09 7.26 -10.32
CA ASP A 250 -1.41 6.68 -10.54
C ASP A 250 -1.44 5.19 -10.18
N MET A 251 -0.36 4.44 -10.44
CA MET A 251 -0.21 3.06 -9.96
C MET A 251 -0.26 2.97 -8.44
N THR A 252 0.44 3.87 -7.74
CA THR A 252 0.48 3.92 -6.28
C THR A 252 -0.90 4.22 -5.71
N MET A 253 -1.65 5.14 -6.33
CA MET A 253 -3.02 5.47 -5.92
C MET A 253 -4.00 4.32 -6.22
N PHE A 254 -3.88 3.65 -7.36
CA PHE A 254 -4.65 2.45 -7.68
C PHE A 254 -4.41 1.33 -6.66
N ILE A 255 -3.15 1.07 -6.29
CA ILE A 255 -2.81 0.04 -5.30
C ILE A 255 -3.39 0.40 -3.93
N ASN A 256 -3.13 1.61 -3.42
CA ASN A 256 -3.62 2.05 -2.12
C ASN A 256 -5.15 1.99 -2.03
N ASN A 257 -5.84 2.62 -2.99
CA ASN A 257 -7.31 2.63 -3.00
C ASN A 257 -7.87 1.20 -3.19
N GLY A 258 -7.29 0.42 -4.11
CA GLY A 258 -7.69 -0.97 -4.34
C GLY A 258 -7.55 -1.84 -3.09
N ASN A 259 -6.50 -1.64 -2.30
CA ASN A 259 -6.36 -2.33 -1.02
C ASN A 259 -7.48 -1.92 -0.06
N ASP A 260 -7.72 -0.61 0.13
CA ASP A 260 -8.75 -0.10 1.04
C ASP A 260 -10.15 -0.61 0.64
N ILE A 261 -10.45 -0.69 -0.67
CA ILE A 261 -11.71 -1.22 -1.20
C ILE A 261 -11.86 -2.72 -0.92
N LEU A 262 -10.83 -3.51 -1.24
CA LEU A 262 -10.84 -4.97 -1.14
C LEU A 262 -10.66 -5.47 0.30
N SER A 263 -10.14 -4.64 1.20
CA SER A 263 -10.04 -4.93 2.63
C SER A 263 -11.25 -4.46 3.43
N PHE A 264 -12.03 -3.50 2.93
CA PHE A 264 -13.12 -2.88 3.69
C PHE A 264 -14.10 -3.88 4.30
N TYR A 265 -14.45 -4.95 3.58
CA TYR A 265 -15.39 -5.95 4.08
C TYR A 265 -14.92 -6.62 5.38
N LYS A 266 -13.64 -7.05 5.45
CA LYS A 266 -13.11 -7.65 6.68
C LYS A 266 -13.06 -6.64 7.83
N GLU A 267 -12.80 -5.37 7.53
CA GLU A 267 -12.64 -4.28 8.50
C GLU A 267 -13.99 -3.88 9.09
N ASP A 268 -15.01 -3.72 8.24
CA ASP A 268 -16.38 -3.42 8.67
C ASP A 268 -16.95 -4.57 9.53
N LEU A 269 -16.69 -5.83 9.14
CA LEU A 269 -17.07 -7.01 9.92
C LEU A 269 -16.36 -7.09 11.28
N ALA A 270 -15.12 -6.63 11.36
CA ALA A 270 -14.36 -6.55 12.61
C ALA A 270 -14.75 -5.34 13.47
N GLY A 271 -15.63 -4.46 12.97
CA GLY A 271 -16.02 -3.23 13.65
C GLY A 271 -14.90 -2.19 13.70
N GLU A 272 -13.93 -2.29 12.80
CA GLU A 272 -12.81 -1.35 12.72
C GLU A 272 -13.31 0.05 12.31
N ASN A 273 -12.93 1.05 13.09
CA ASN A 273 -13.27 2.46 12.86
C ASN A 273 -12.04 3.35 12.65
N VAL A 274 -10.84 2.76 12.74
CA VAL A 274 -9.56 3.42 12.49
C VAL A 274 -8.96 2.83 11.22
N ASN A 275 -9.55 3.20 10.10
CA ASN A 275 -9.07 2.87 8.75
C ASN A 275 -9.36 4.05 7.81
N ARG A 276 -8.78 4.03 6.61
CA ARG A 276 -8.87 5.17 5.69
C ARG A 276 -10.31 5.54 5.34
N ILE A 277 -11.17 4.55 5.09
CA ILE A 277 -12.57 4.77 4.73
C ILE A 277 -13.32 5.44 5.90
N SER A 278 -13.12 4.96 7.13
CA SER A 278 -13.73 5.53 8.32
C SER A 278 -13.23 6.96 8.60
N ASN A 279 -11.93 7.20 8.43
CA ASN A 279 -11.34 8.53 8.62
C ASN A 279 -11.85 9.54 7.59
N LEU A 280 -11.94 9.16 6.32
CA LEU A 280 -12.51 9.98 5.25
C LEU A 280 -14.01 10.23 5.49
N ALA A 281 -14.76 9.24 5.94
CA ALA A 281 -16.19 9.38 6.24
C ALA A 281 -16.40 10.43 7.34
N ASN A 282 -15.58 10.39 8.38
CA ASN A 282 -15.57 11.39 9.45
C ASN A 282 -15.16 12.79 8.94
N CYS A 283 -14.09 12.90 8.14
CA CYS A 283 -13.66 14.19 7.58
C CYS A 283 -14.71 14.84 6.66
N PHE A 284 -15.37 14.05 5.81
CA PHE A 284 -16.36 14.56 4.87
C PHE A 284 -17.77 14.65 5.47
N GLY A 285 -17.98 14.16 6.69
CA GLY A 285 -19.31 14.08 7.29
C GLY A 285 -20.28 13.20 6.48
N THR A 286 -19.77 12.14 5.85
CA THR A 286 -20.54 11.23 4.99
C THR A 286 -20.49 9.78 5.50
N SER A 287 -21.21 8.87 4.84
CA SER A 287 -21.21 7.45 5.21
C SER A 287 -19.95 6.74 4.72
N LYS A 288 -19.53 5.67 5.41
CA LYS A 288 -18.42 4.79 4.95
C LYS A 288 -18.68 4.23 3.55
N LEU A 289 -19.93 3.91 3.23
CA LEU A 289 -20.32 3.38 1.92
C LEU A 289 -20.16 4.43 0.81
N GLU A 290 -20.48 5.69 1.08
CA GLU A 290 -20.24 6.78 0.12
C GLU A 290 -18.75 6.96 -0.17
N VAL A 291 -17.91 6.89 0.87
CA VAL A 291 -16.45 6.92 0.70
C VAL A 291 -15.96 5.71 -0.08
N LEU A 292 -16.47 4.51 0.19
CA LEU A 292 -16.11 3.30 -0.53
C LEU A 292 -16.39 3.46 -2.04
N ARG A 293 -17.58 3.95 -2.42
CA ARG A 293 -17.92 4.21 -3.83
C ARG A 293 -17.00 5.24 -4.46
N ARG A 294 -16.72 6.34 -3.77
CA ARG A 294 -15.78 7.35 -4.25
C ARG A 294 -14.38 6.79 -4.47
N LEU A 295 -13.86 6.00 -3.53
CA LEU A 295 -12.55 5.35 -3.69
C LEU A 295 -12.55 4.36 -4.86
N SER A 296 -13.66 3.64 -5.08
CA SER A 296 -13.84 2.77 -6.25
C SER A 296 -13.74 3.56 -7.56
N GLU A 297 -14.43 4.69 -7.67
CA GLU A 297 -14.36 5.57 -8.86
C GLU A 297 -12.96 6.15 -9.07
N ASP A 298 -12.33 6.65 -8.00
CA ASP A 298 -10.96 7.17 -8.03
C ASP A 298 -9.98 6.08 -8.49
N ALA A 299 -10.08 4.88 -7.92
CA ALA A 299 -9.21 3.75 -8.28
C ALA A 299 -9.36 3.34 -9.75
N SER A 300 -10.59 3.29 -10.28
CA SER A 300 -10.84 3.01 -11.69
C SER A 300 -10.31 4.09 -12.62
N THR A 301 -10.37 5.36 -12.19
CA THR A 301 -9.80 6.49 -12.92
C THR A 301 -8.27 6.36 -12.99
N TYR A 302 -7.60 6.14 -11.85
CA TYR A 302 -6.15 5.92 -11.81
C TYR A 302 -5.73 4.71 -12.64
N HIS A 303 -6.48 3.60 -12.57
CA HIS A 303 -6.21 2.42 -13.39
C HIS A 303 -6.23 2.77 -14.89
N SER A 304 -7.25 3.50 -15.34
CA SER A 304 -7.41 3.90 -16.74
C SER A 304 -6.30 4.86 -17.19
N GLN A 305 -5.88 5.79 -16.32
CA GLN A 305 -4.77 6.70 -16.58
C GLN A 305 -3.45 5.96 -16.75
N VAL A 306 -3.14 5.00 -15.86
CA VAL A 306 -1.94 4.16 -16.01
C VAL A 306 -1.92 3.47 -17.37
N MET A 307 -3.04 2.85 -17.78
CA MET A 307 -3.12 2.17 -19.08
C MET A 307 -2.83 3.12 -20.25
N GLN A 308 -3.33 4.36 -20.20
CA GLN A 308 -3.07 5.37 -21.23
C GLN A 308 -1.61 5.86 -21.21
N ILE A 309 -1.04 6.12 -20.03
CA ILE A 309 0.34 6.58 -19.89
C ILE A 309 1.32 5.52 -20.40
N LEU A 310 1.02 4.24 -20.17
CA LEU A 310 1.87 3.12 -20.57
C LEU A 310 1.66 2.68 -22.03
N GLU A 311 0.58 3.08 -22.71
CA GLU A 311 0.27 2.72 -24.10
C GLU A 311 1.46 2.87 -25.07
N PRO A 312 2.28 3.95 -25.01
CA PRO A 312 3.43 4.11 -25.89
C PRO A 312 4.57 3.09 -25.64
N CYS A 313 4.55 2.36 -24.53
CA CYS A 313 5.54 1.34 -24.16
C CYS A 313 4.86 -0.03 -23.97
N PRO A 314 4.71 -0.84 -25.04
CA PRO A 314 3.96 -2.10 -24.98
C PRO A 314 4.40 -3.07 -23.88
N ALA A 315 5.71 -3.18 -23.64
CA ALA A 315 6.25 -4.05 -22.58
C ALA A 315 5.83 -3.58 -21.18
N ALA A 316 5.83 -2.26 -20.92
CA ALA A 316 5.39 -1.70 -19.64
C ALA A 316 3.88 -1.84 -19.46
N PHE A 317 3.12 -1.58 -20.53
CA PHE A 317 1.67 -1.77 -20.57
C PHE A 317 1.29 -3.22 -20.25
N GLU A 318 1.91 -4.19 -20.90
CA GLU A 318 1.67 -5.62 -20.66
C GLU A 318 2.01 -6.01 -19.23
N ALA A 319 3.17 -5.57 -18.73
CA ALA A 319 3.60 -5.83 -17.36
C ALA A 319 2.60 -5.30 -16.32
N TYR A 320 2.11 -4.06 -16.48
CA TYR A 320 1.09 -3.50 -15.61
C TYR A 320 -0.29 -4.18 -15.76
N SER A 321 -0.68 -4.56 -16.98
CA SER A 321 -1.93 -5.29 -17.21
C SER A 321 -1.94 -6.64 -16.49
N HIS A 322 -0.81 -7.36 -16.51
CA HIS A 322 -0.66 -8.58 -15.73
C HIS A 322 -0.67 -8.31 -14.22
N PHE A 323 0.09 -7.30 -13.78
CA PHE A 323 0.15 -6.92 -12.37
C PHE A 323 -1.23 -6.55 -11.80
N SER A 324 -1.97 -5.66 -12.45
CA SER A 324 -3.29 -5.20 -11.96
C SER A 324 -4.30 -6.35 -11.84
N LYS A 325 -4.31 -7.30 -12.78
CA LYS A 325 -5.14 -8.53 -12.68
C LYS A 325 -4.68 -9.42 -11.54
N GLY A 326 -3.38 -9.66 -11.42
CA GLY A 326 -2.82 -10.50 -10.36
C GLY A 326 -2.97 -9.88 -8.97
N TYR A 327 -2.98 -8.56 -8.87
CA TYR A 327 -3.23 -7.81 -7.64
C TYR A 327 -4.64 -8.04 -7.08
N ILE A 328 -5.66 -8.12 -7.96
CA ILE A 328 -6.99 -8.58 -7.56
C ILE A 328 -6.92 -10.05 -7.13
N GLY A 329 -6.19 -10.88 -7.87
CA GLY A 329 -5.98 -12.29 -7.54
C GLY A 329 -5.38 -12.53 -6.15
N PHE A 330 -4.43 -11.69 -5.73
CA PHE A 330 -3.87 -11.71 -4.38
C PHE A 330 -4.95 -11.55 -3.30
N HIS A 331 -5.81 -10.52 -3.44
CA HIS A 331 -6.89 -10.24 -2.49
C HIS A 331 -7.96 -11.34 -2.52
N ALA A 332 -8.30 -11.84 -3.71
CA ALA A 332 -9.28 -12.91 -3.88
C ALA A 332 -8.80 -14.26 -3.29
N SER A 333 -7.50 -14.53 -3.31
CA SER A 333 -6.93 -15.83 -2.90
C SER A 333 -6.57 -15.92 -1.42
N LEU A 334 -6.38 -14.78 -0.74
CA LEU A 334 -6.10 -14.79 0.70
C LEU A 334 -7.38 -14.74 1.53
N SER A 335 -7.59 -15.78 2.34
CA SER A 335 -8.73 -15.89 3.26
C SER A 335 -8.86 -14.72 4.23
N ARG A 336 -7.76 -14.02 4.55
CA ARG A 336 -7.76 -12.84 5.43
C ARG A 336 -8.73 -11.74 4.97
N TYR A 337 -8.96 -11.59 3.67
CA TYR A 337 -9.86 -10.55 3.13
C TYR A 337 -11.33 -10.95 3.15
N ARG A 338 -11.64 -12.24 3.39
CA ARG A 338 -13.02 -12.78 3.49
C ARG A 338 -13.90 -12.51 2.27
N LEU A 339 -13.30 -12.17 1.12
CA LEU A 339 -14.05 -11.86 -0.11
C LEU A 339 -14.78 -13.08 -0.68
N GLY A 340 -14.37 -14.30 -0.33
CA GLY A 340 -15.12 -15.52 -0.64
C GLY A 340 -16.53 -15.55 -0.03
N GLU A 341 -16.80 -14.79 1.04
CA GLU A 341 -18.16 -14.65 1.61
C GLU A 341 -19.03 -13.66 0.82
N LEU A 342 -18.40 -12.78 0.03
CA LEU A 342 -19.09 -11.86 -0.88
C LEU A 342 -19.36 -12.46 -2.25
N PHE A 343 -18.44 -13.27 -2.77
CA PHE A 343 -18.49 -13.75 -4.16
C PHE A 343 -18.62 -15.27 -4.30
N GLY A 344 -18.60 -16.02 -3.19
CA GLY A 344 -18.71 -17.48 -3.16
C GLY A 344 -20.12 -18.02 -2.99
#